data_AF-A0A3Q9UCA4-F1
#
_entry.id   AF-A0A3Q9UCA4-F1
#
_cell.length_a   1.000
_cell.length_b   1.000
_cell.length_c   1.000
_cell.angle_alpha   90.00
_cell.angle_beta   90.00
_cell.angle_gamma   90.00
#
_symmetry.space_group_name_H-M   'P 1'
#
loop_
_entity.id
_entity.type
_entity.pdbx_description
1 polymer ?
#
loop_
_entity_poly.entity_id
_entity_poly.type
_entity_poly.pdbx_seq_one_letter_code
_entity_poly.pdbx_strand_id
1 'polypeptide(L)'
;MSSEGADSEIVRGIVEESVPQWSLCAPTWAAAVFDRSGVIAFSSAAREGFSVPGRGDVFRIASMSKSFLVACLLLLVERGELDLDDPVSRYVPAFATPIGEVVTVKMIISNCSGLPEDNAWSDHNLDIPRREFVALLQRGLHYTEPPGQTYQYSNIAFTVASLILEVITSERYESFLKRELLNPLGLDDTRYRAQDYGDRDTLAKGFTTFDQGTSWVEREMADSGATAPIGALFSTVDDIARWSGWLSEPFEKSGFGGGQNGEPRVSVLSSFSRARMQRIHTAVASIGPRWTSPRNDAIGYGLGLMVERDARFGTIAQHSGGMPGYAANMRWHLDSGIGVVGYATADGQPVATRAADLLDTVLHRLDLPARRIKLWSQTFQAARRVDAMLHASGDFTKVADQLTANVFYDIPADVRRRQFRDAVRRVGGLTTSPAPLASRMLWCASAAHLVWRLPGQDGDLQVQIELSDIDRRPVQRIIVEPLGAELAGLPEGRDLVVRHHRPLLG
;
A
#
# COMPACT_ATOMS: atom_id res chain seq x y z
N MET A 1 16.05 -11.31 -24.52
CA MET A 1 16.04 -11.01 -23.07
C MET A 1 14.67 -11.40 -22.53
N SER A 2 14.60 -12.06 -21.39
CA SER A 2 13.30 -12.28 -20.71
C SER A 2 12.68 -10.93 -20.36
N SER A 3 11.35 -10.85 -20.25
CA SER A 3 10.65 -9.62 -19.85
C SER A 3 11.19 -9.06 -18.52
N GLU A 4 11.51 -9.93 -17.57
CA GLU A 4 12.10 -9.56 -16.27
C GLU A 4 13.47 -8.87 -16.39
N GLY A 5 14.28 -9.25 -17.38
CA GLY A 5 15.58 -8.63 -17.61
C GLY A 5 15.47 -7.21 -18.18
N ALA A 6 14.51 -6.97 -19.06
CA ALA A 6 14.25 -5.65 -19.64
C ALA A 6 13.62 -4.69 -18.62
N ASP A 7 12.69 -5.17 -17.79
CA ASP A 7 12.06 -4.37 -16.75
C ASP A 7 13.09 -3.91 -15.69
N SER A 8 14.03 -4.79 -15.32
CA SER A 8 15.12 -4.47 -14.39
C SER A 8 16.04 -3.37 -14.93
N GLU A 9 16.38 -3.39 -16.21
CA GLU A 9 17.23 -2.37 -16.86
C GLU A 9 16.52 -1.01 -16.92
N ILE A 10 15.23 -0.98 -17.26
CA ILE A 10 14.39 0.23 -17.23
C ILE A 10 14.40 0.84 -15.83
N VAL A 11 14.16 0.03 -14.80
CA VAL A 11 14.14 0.49 -13.40
C VAL A 11 15.49 1.06 -12.97
N ARG A 12 16.60 0.41 -13.34
CA ARG A 12 17.95 0.90 -13.05
C ARG A 12 18.20 2.28 -13.67
N GLY A 13 17.88 2.46 -14.94
CA GLY A 13 18.04 3.76 -15.62
C GLY A 13 17.24 4.88 -14.94
N ILE A 14 15.99 4.60 -14.52
CA ILE A 14 15.17 5.58 -13.79
C ILE A 14 15.82 5.98 -12.47
N VAL A 15 16.33 5.02 -11.70
CA VAL A 15 16.95 5.26 -10.38
C VAL A 15 18.27 6.04 -10.52
N GLU A 16 19.10 5.68 -11.50
CA GLU A 16 20.36 6.36 -11.79
C GLU A 16 20.14 7.82 -12.22
N GLU A 17 19.06 8.12 -12.94
CA GLU A 17 18.72 9.49 -13.36
C GLU A 17 18.08 10.33 -12.23
N SER A 18 17.19 9.72 -11.45
CA SER A 18 16.30 10.45 -10.53
C SER A 18 16.95 10.76 -9.17
N VAL A 19 17.65 9.78 -8.58
CA VAL A 19 18.11 9.88 -7.18
C VAL A 19 19.22 10.91 -6.97
N PRO A 20 20.20 11.09 -7.90
CA PRO A 20 21.22 12.14 -7.73
C PRO A 20 20.63 13.55 -7.60
N GLN A 21 19.45 13.80 -8.16
CA GLN A 21 18.76 15.09 -8.09
C GLN A 21 18.21 15.39 -6.67
N TRP A 22 18.19 14.40 -5.76
CA TRP A 22 17.74 14.57 -4.38
C TRP A 22 18.84 15.17 -3.48
N SER A 23 20.10 15.07 -3.90
CA SER A 23 21.30 15.46 -3.14
C SER A 23 21.31 16.91 -2.65
N LEU A 24 20.59 17.82 -3.31
CA LEU A 24 20.53 19.23 -2.94
C LEU A 24 19.78 19.49 -1.62
N CYS A 25 19.02 18.52 -1.13
CA CYS A 25 18.09 18.77 -0.03
C CYS A 25 18.69 18.44 1.37
N ALA A 26 19.71 17.58 1.47
CA ALA A 26 20.34 17.15 2.76
C ALA A 26 21.79 16.66 2.55
N PRO A 27 22.59 16.43 3.62
CA PRO A 27 23.98 16.00 3.50
C PRO A 27 24.17 14.71 2.70
N THR A 28 23.38 13.68 2.99
CA THR A 28 23.43 12.39 2.30
C THR A 28 22.04 11.83 2.09
N TRP A 29 21.87 11.09 0.99
CA TRP A 29 20.62 10.47 0.56
C TRP A 29 20.88 9.11 -0.06
N ALA A 30 19.92 8.22 0.11
CA ALA A 30 19.91 6.90 -0.49
C ALA A 30 18.48 6.54 -0.89
N ALA A 31 18.31 5.91 -2.04
CA ALA A 31 17.03 5.35 -2.43
C ALA A 31 17.20 4.07 -3.23
N ALA A 32 16.20 3.21 -3.13
CA ALA A 32 16.15 1.97 -3.90
C ALA A 32 14.73 1.66 -4.35
N VAL A 33 14.64 1.07 -5.53
CA VAL A 33 13.43 0.39 -6.00
C VAL A 33 13.59 -1.09 -5.71
N PHE A 34 12.55 -1.70 -5.15
CA PHE A 34 12.49 -3.12 -4.80
C PHE A 34 11.22 -3.77 -5.33
N ASP A 35 11.21 -5.10 -5.39
CA ASP A 35 10.01 -5.92 -5.44
C ASP A 35 10.03 -6.97 -4.30
N ARG A 36 9.14 -7.97 -4.36
CA ARG A 36 9.05 -9.05 -3.37
C ARG A 36 10.31 -9.92 -3.27
N SER A 37 11.17 -9.92 -4.29
CA SER A 37 12.44 -10.64 -4.29
C SER A 37 13.59 -9.84 -3.66
N GLY A 38 13.44 -8.52 -3.53
CA GLY A 38 14.42 -7.62 -2.93
C GLY A 38 14.69 -6.39 -3.79
N VAL A 39 15.81 -5.72 -3.54
CA VAL A 39 16.20 -4.50 -4.26
C VAL A 39 16.58 -4.82 -5.71
N ILE A 40 15.97 -4.08 -6.64
CA ILE A 40 16.21 -4.14 -8.08
C ILE A 40 17.30 -3.15 -8.49
N ALA A 41 17.21 -1.94 -7.96
CA ALA A 41 18.10 -0.82 -8.26
C ALA A 41 18.29 0.06 -7.02
N PHE A 42 19.51 0.58 -6.85
CA PHE A 42 19.90 1.43 -5.73
C PHE A 42 20.75 2.58 -6.28
N SER A 43 20.54 3.78 -5.75
CA SER A 43 21.41 4.92 -5.97
C SER A 43 21.46 5.77 -4.71
N SER A 44 22.55 6.52 -4.57
CA SER A 44 22.81 7.38 -3.43
C SER A 44 23.66 8.56 -3.86
N ALA A 45 23.60 9.62 -3.07
CA ALA A 45 24.39 10.82 -3.30
C ALA A 45 24.68 11.53 -1.99
N ALA A 46 25.74 12.32 -1.99
CA ALA A 46 26.10 13.19 -0.88
C ALA A 46 26.52 14.56 -1.39
N ARG A 47 26.34 15.57 -0.55
CA ARG A 47 26.89 16.90 -0.77
C ARG A 47 28.40 16.88 -0.54
N GLU A 48 29.09 17.85 -1.14
CA GLU A 48 30.52 18.04 -0.91
C GLU A 48 30.82 18.13 0.59
N GLY A 49 31.85 17.41 1.03
CA GLY A 49 32.23 17.29 2.45
C GLY A 49 31.54 16.15 3.21
N PHE A 50 30.60 15.43 2.60
CA PHE A 50 29.95 14.25 3.18
C PHE A 50 30.21 12.98 2.38
N SER A 51 30.18 11.83 3.03
CA SER A 51 30.39 10.53 2.39
C SER A 51 29.13 10.05 1.67
N VAL A 52 29.28 9.54 0.45
CA VAL A 52 28.19 8.90 -0.29
C VAL A 52 27.84 7.58 0.41
N PRO A 53 26.57 7.38 0.82
CA PRO A 53 26.22 6.19 1.58
C PRO A 53 26.14 4.95 0.70
N GLY A 54 26.62 3.83 1.23
CA GLY A 54 26.47 2.50 0.65
C GLY A 54 25.08 1.92 0.89
N ARG A 55 24.74 0.86 0.14
CA ARG A 55 23.46 0.14 0.31
C ARG A 55 23.31 -0.52 1.68
N GLY A 56 24.45 -0.96 2.27
CA GLY A 56 24.52 -1.55 3.61
C GLY A 56 24.67 -0.53 4.74
N ASP A 57 24.60 0.77 4.43
CA ASP A 57 24.59 1.81 5.47
C ASP A 57 23.24 1.83 6.19
N VAL A 58 23.34 2.16 7.47
CA VAL A 58 22.26 2.06 8.44
C VAL A 58 21.72 3.46 8.71
N PHE A 59 20.41 3.62 8.56
CA PHE A 59 19.70 4.88 8.79
C PHE A 59 18.66 4.69 9.89
N ARG A 60 18.42 5.73 10.68
CA ARG A 60 17.24 5.76 11.55
C ARG A 60 15.98 5.81 10.68
N ILE A 61 15.06 4.86 10.87
CA ILE A 61 13.83 4.78 10.08
C ILE A 61 12.64 5.51 10.72
N ALA A 62 12.84 6.02 11.94
CA ALA A 62 11.85 6.81 12.66
C ALA A 62 10.47 6.14 12.64
N SER A 63 9.41 6.88 12.33
CA SER A 63 8.03 6.41 12.42
C SER A 63 7.66 5.19 11.56
N MET A 64 8.50 4.76 10.61
CA MET A 64 8.34 3.45 9.96
C MET A 64 8.34 2.30 10.99
N SER A 65 8.99 2.50 12.14
CA SER A 65 9.02 1.58 13.29
C SER A 65 7.64 1.16 13.78
N LYS A 66 6.63 2.02 13.60
CA LYS A 66 5.24 1.76 14.04
C LYS A 66 4.63 0.53 13.36
N SER A 67 4.99 0.28 12.11
CA SER A 67 4.52 -0.91 11.38
C SER A 67 5.04 -2.21 12.00
N PHE A 68 6.26 -2.21 12.56
CA PHE A 68 6.84 -3.35 13.27
C PHE A 68 6.13 -3.60 14.59
N LEU A 69 5.87 -2.54 15.37
CA LEU A 69 5.11 -2.64 16.62
C LEU A 69 3.72 -3.22 16.39
N VAL A 70 3.04 -2.75 15.34
CA VAL A 70 1.71 -3.27 14.98
C VAL A 70 1.77 -4.74 14.58
N ALA A 71 2.77 -5.17 13.82
CA ALA A 71 2.92 -6.59 13.50
C ALA A 71 3.11 -7.45 14.76
N CYS A 72 3.91 -6.98 15.73
CA CYS A 72 4.05 -7.66 17.03
C CYS A 72 2.73 -7.75 17.80
N LEU A 73 1.91 -6.70 17.80
CA LEU A 73 0.58 -6.74 18.42
C LEU A 73 -0.35 -7.72 17.69
N LEU A 74 -0.30 -7.77 16.36
CA LEU A 74 -1.10 -8.72 15.58
C LEU A 74 -0.68 -10.18 15.79
N LEU A 75 0.59 -10.46 16.16
CA LEU A 75 0.99 -11.79 16.62
C LEU A 75 0.25 -12.19 17.90
N LEU A 76 0.09 -11.27 18.86
CA LEU A 76 -0.68 -11.53 20.08
C LEU A 76 -2.17 -11.74 19.76
N VAL A 77 -2.71 -11.03 18.76
CA VAL A 77 -4.07 -11.25 18.26
C VAL A 77 -4.23 -12.64 17.67
N GLU A 78 -3.30 -13.10 16.83
CA GLU A 78 -3.34 -14.46 16.25
C GLU A 78 -3.20 -15.57 17.30
N ARG A 79 -2.52 -15.28 18.42
CA ARG A 79 -2.43 -16.18 19.59
C ARG A 79 -3.65 -16.14 20.50
N GLY A 80 -4.60 -15.23 20.26
CA GLY A 80 -5.76 -15.01 21.13
C GLY A 80 -5.43 -14.36 22.48
N GLU A 81 -4.25 -13.74 22.59
CA GLU A 81 -3.77 -13.06 23.80
C GLU A 81 -4.19 -11.58 23.86
N LEU A 82 -4.60 -11.02 22.72
CA LEU A 82 -5.04 -9.63 22.57
C LEU A 82 -6.28 -9.56 21.66
N ASP A 83 -7.33 -8.85 22.10
CA ASP A 83 -8.37 -8.38 21.19
C ASP A 83 -8.09 -6.91 20.81
N LEU A 84 -8.26 -6.57 19.53
CA LEU A 84 -8.11 -5.18 19.10
C LEU A 84 -9.27 -4.30 19.58
N ASP A 85 -10.42 -4.88 19.91
CA ASP A 85 -11.56 -4.14 20.45
C ASP A 85 -11.53 -4.07 22.00
N ASP A 86 -10.51 -4.64 22.65
CA ASP A 86 -10.32 -4.48 24.10
C ASP A 86 -10.08 -3.00 24.47
N PRO A 87 -10.62 -2.53 25.61
CA PRO A 87 -10.30 -1.22 26.17
C PRO A 87 -8.81 -1.12 26.52
N VAL A 88 -8.15 -0.03 26.15
CA VAL A 88 -6.74 0.22 26.50
C VAL A 88 -6.52 0.21 28.02
N SER A 89 -7.48 0.73 28.78
CA SER A 89 -7.44 0.79 30.25
C SER A 89 -7.39 -0.59 30.92
N ARG A 90 -7.80 -1.66 30.22
CA ARG A 90 -7.66 -3.04 30.68
C ARG A 90 -6.19 -3.43 30.91
N TYR A 91 -5.31 -2.97 30.02
CA TYR A 91 -3.89 -3.29 30.02
C TYR A 91 -3.03 -2.20 30.65
N VAL A 92 -3.44 -0.94 30.47
CA VAL A 92 -2.74 0.24 30.99
C VAL A 92 -3.73 1.06 31.82
N PRO A 93 -3.98 0.71 33.10
CA PRO A 93 -4.96 1.42 33.94
C PRO A 93 -4.65 2.90 34.15
N ALA A 94 -3.38 3.31 33.96
CA ALA A 94 -2.97 4.70 34.00
C ALA A 94 -3.50 5.53 32.80
N PHE A 95 -3.93 4.88 31.72
CA PHE A 95 -4.47 5.52 30.54
C PHE A 95 -5.93 5.93 30.78
N ALA A 96 -6.13 7.18 31.22
CA ALA A 96 -7.45 7.74 31.42
C ALA A 96 -8.12 8.09 30.08
N THR A 97 -9.40 7.76 29.96
CA THR A 97 -10.28 8.13 28.83
C THR A 97 -11.28 9.20 29.26
N PRO A 98 -11.90 9.95 28.31
CA PRO A 98 -13.00 10.84 28.63
C PRO A 98 -14.15 10.09 29.32
N ILE A 99 -14.88 10.79 30.20
CA ILE A 99 -15.97 10.17 30.98
C ILE A 99 -17.03 9.61 30.04
N GLY A 100 -17.33 8.32 30.19
CA GLY A 100 -18.34 7.62 29.37
C GLY A 100 -17.82 7.10 28.03
N GLU A 101 -16.53 7.27 27.73
CA GLU A 101 -15.93 6.85 26.47
C GLU A 101 -14.87 5.76 26.66
N VAL A 102 -14.72 4.91 25.64
CA VAL A 102 -13.77 3.81 25.61
C VAL A 102 -12.82 4.00 24.43
N VAL A 103 -11.52 4.02 24.71
CA VAL A 103 -10.47 3.94 23.69
C VAL A 103 -10.03 2.49 23.58
N THR A 104 -10.13 1.91 22.38
CA THR A 104 -9.71 0.51 22.12
C THR A 104 -8.30 0.43 21.57
N VAL A 105 -7.71 -0.76 21.61
CA VAL A 105 -6.38 -1.02 21.03
C VAL A 105 -6.35 -0.71 19.54
N LYS A 106 -7.43 -1.05 18.81
CA LYS A 106 -7.59 -0.72 17.39
C LYS A 106 -7.48 0.78 17.16
N MET A 107 -8.17 1.59 17.97
CA MET A 107 -8.20 3.05 17.81
C MET A 107 -6.83 3.69 17.94
N ILE A 108 -6.00 3.22 18.88
CA ILE A 108 -4.63 3.77 19.05
C ILE A 108 -3.71 3.39 17.88
N ILE A 109 -3.76 2.14 17.41
CA ILE A 109 -2.90 1.69 16.30
C ILE A 109 -3.39 2.12 14.90
N SER A 110 -4.63 2.60 14.81
CA SER A 110 -5.21 3.23 13.61
C SER A 110 -5.29 4.76 13.69
N ASN A 111 -4.67 5.41 14.67
CA ASN A 111 -4.64 6.86 14.85
C ASN A 111 -6.05 7.51 14.84
N CYS A 112 -6.99 6.96 15.61
CA CYS A 112 -8.30 7.55 15.84
C CYS A 112 -8.71 7.55 17.31
N SER A 113 -7.77 7.59 18.25
CA SER A 113 -8.07 7.63 19.69
C SER A 113 -8.62 8.97 20.17
N GLY A 114 -8.51 10.04 19.36
CA GLY A 114 -8.88 11.40 19.72
C GLY A 114 -7.77 12.20 20.45
N LEU A 115 -6.59 11.59 20.61
CA LEU A 115 -5.40 12.28 21.11
C LEU A 115 -4.79 13.17 20.02
N PRO A 116 -4.36 14.41 20.35
CA PRO A 116 -3.76 15.32 19.39
C PRO A 116 -2.36 14.89 18.94
N GLU A 117 -1.89 15.51 17.87
CA GLU A 117 -0.52 15.35 17.37
C GLU A 117 0.51 15.93 18.35
N ASP A 118 1.54 15.13 18.62
CA ASP A 118 2.47 15.31 19.73
C ASP A 118 3.95 15.19 19.29
N ASN A 119 4.24 15.22 17.98
CA ASN A 119 5.59 15.07 17.43
C ASN A 119 6.62 15.97 18.12
N ALA A 120 6.30 17.26 18.32
CA ALA A 120 7.21 18.22 18.93
C ALA A 120 7.64 17.83 20.36
N TRP A 121 6.82 17.08 21.09
CA TRP A 121 7.21 16.53 22.38
C TRP A 121 7.91 15.18 22.21
N SER A 122 7.30 14.26 21.45
CA SER A 122 7.80 12.88 21.33
C SER A 122 9.17 12.76 20.67
N ASP A 123 9.46 13.59 19.66
CA ASP A 123 10.73 13.60 18.94
C ASP A 123 11.94 13.94 19.84
N HIS A 124 11.67 14.63 20.96
CA HIS A 124 12.66 15.03 21.96
C HIS A 124 12.65 14.16 23.22
N ASN A 125 11.74 13.19 23.32
CA ASN A 125 11.53 12.41 24.55
C ASN A 125 11.55 10.90 24.28
N LEU A 126 12.29 10.42 23.27
CA LEU A 126 12.41 8.97 22.97
C LEU A 126 12.97 8.15 24.14
N ASP A 127 13.79 8.78 24.98
CA ASP A 127 14.53 8.21 26.12
C ASP A 127 13.80 8.38 27.46
N ILE A 128 12.59 8.95 27.48
CA ILE A 128 11.85 9.19 28.73
C ILE A 128 11.71 7.91 29.57
N PRO A 129 12.04 7.93 30.87
CA PRO A 129 11.89 6.77 31.74
C PRO A 129 10.43 6.32 31.83
N ARG A 130 10.20 5.00 31.83
CA ARG A 130 8.84 4.43 31.93
C ARG A 130 8.01 4.99 33.07
N ARG A 131 8.61 5.15 34.26
CA ARG A 131 7.92 5.72 35.44
C ARG A 131 7.37 7.12 35.16
N GLU A 132 8.11 7.93 34.39
CA GLU A 132 7.76 9.32 34.07
C GLU A 132 6.69 9.36 32.98
N PHE A 133 6.78 8.46 31.99
CA PHE A 133 5.72 8.30 31.01
C PHE A 133 4.40 7.84 31.65
N VAL A 134 4.44 6.87 32.58
CA VAL A 134 3.23 6.44 33.32
C VAL A 134 2.67 7.57 34.18
N ALA A 135 3.54 8.36 34.84
CA ALA A 135 3.09 9.54 35.58
C ALA A 135 2.45 10.59 34.67
N LEU A 136 2.92 10.74 33.43
CA LEU A 136 2.28 11.60 32.42
C LEU A 136 0.87 11.09 32.08
N LEU A 137 0.66 9.78 31.90
CA LEU A 137 -0.67 9.23 31.69
C LEU A 137 -1.60 9.45 32.89
N GLN A 138 -1.09 9.25 34.11
CA GLN A 138 -1.85 9.42 35.36
C GLN A 138 -2.31 10.86 35.62
N ARG A 139 -1.58 11.85 35.10
CA ARG A 139 -2.00 13.26 35.16
C ARG A 139 -3.24 13.55 34.32
N GLY A 140 -3.61 12.64 33.42
CA GLY A 140 -4.71 12.80 32.47
C GLY A 140 -4.20 13.35 31.14
N LEU A 141 -4.79 12.83 30.05
CA LEU A 141 -4.55 13.31 28.69
C LEU A 141 -5.74 14.16 28.23
N HIS A 142 -5.47 15.16 27.40
CA HIS A 142 -6.51 15.94 26.75
C HIS A 142 -6.81 15.34 25.37
N TYR A 143 -8.10 15.21 25.08
CA TYR A 143 -8.61 14.72 23.81
C TYR A 143 -9.16 15.90 23.03
N THR A 144 -8.85 15.96 21.74
CA THR A 144 -9.36 16.98 20.82
C THR A 144 -10.57 16.50 20.04
N GLU A 145 -10.79 15.19 19.97
CA GLU A 145 -11.87 14.53 19.26
C GLU A 145 -12.40 13.36 20.09
N PRO A 146 -13.67 12.95 19.92
CA PRO A 146 -14.15 11.71 20.53
C PRO A 146 -13.44 10.48 19.93
N PRO A 147 -13.12 9.45 20.72
CA PRO A 147 -12.50 8.21 20.24
C PRO A 147 -13.29 7.56 19.10
N GLY A 148 -12.57 7.14 18.07
CA GLY A 148 -13.09 6.44 16.89
C GLY A 148 -13.63 7.34 15.77
N GLN A 149 -13.75 8.66 15.99
CA GLN A 149 -14.40 9.57 15.03
C GLN A 149 -13.44 10.06 13.93
N THR A 150 -12.28 10.58 14.33
CA THR A 150 -11.43 11.40 13.45
C THR A 150 -9.99 10.91 13.47
N TYR A 151 -9.31 10.98 12.33
CA TYR A 151 -7.87 10.74 12.27
C TYR A 151 -7.09 11.82 13.03
N GLN A 152 -6.32 11.40 14.03
CA GLN A 152 -5.33 12.23 14.71
C GLN A 152 -4.09 11.38 14.98
N TYR A 153 -2.97 11.80 14.41
CA TYR A 153 -1.70 11.11 14.58
C TYR A 153 -1.21 11.29 16.02
N SER A 154 -0.93 10.21 16.75
CA SER A 154 -0.45 10.31 18.14
C SER A 154 0.63 9.29 18.46
N ASN A 155 1.81 9.79 18.83
CA ASN A 155 2.92 8.97 19.28
C ASN A 155 2.71 8.45 20.71
N ILE A 156 2.09 9.23 21.59
CA ILE A 156 1.66 8.76 22.92
C ILE A 156 0.76 7.53 22.77
N ALA A 157 -0.21 7.54 21.83
CA ALA A 157 -1.08 6.40 21.58
C ALA A 157 -0.27 5.13 21.18
N PHE A 158 0.71 5.27 20.28
CA PHE A 158 1.59 4.17 19.89
C PHE A 158 2.53 3.72 21.03
N THR A 159 2.97 4.64 21.87
CA THR A 159 3.77 4.32 23.07
C THR A 159 2.96 3.45 24.03
N VAL A 160 1.69 3.80 24.24
CA VAL A 160 0.76 2.98 25.03
C VAL A 160 0.56 1.60 24.39
N ALA A 161 0.46 1.51 23.06
CA ALA A 161 0.37 0.23 22.35
C ALA A 161 1.58 -0.68 22.64
N SER A 162 2.79 -0.13 22.76
CA SER A 162 3.96 -0.89 23.21
C SER A 162 3.86 -1.32 24.67
N LEU A 163 3.33 -0.48 25.57
CA LEU A 163 3.09 -0.89 26.96
C LEU A 163 2.12 -2.07 27.06
N ILE A 164 1.08 -2.11 26.23
CA ILE A 164 0.14 -3.24 26.16
C ILE A 164 0.87 -4.53 25.83
N LEU A 165 1.73 -4.50 24.80
CA LEU A 165 2.55 -5.65 24.43
C LEU A 165 3.38 -6.13 25.62
N GLU A 166 4.11 -5.23 26.29
CA GLU A 166 4.98 -5.63 27.40
C GLU A 166 4.20 -6.13 28.63
N VAL A 167 2.99 -5.62 28.87
CA VAL A 167 2.11 -6.10 29.94
C VAL A 167 1.64 -7.53 29.66
N ILE A 168 1.27 -7.83 28.41
CA ILE A 168 0.80 -9.17 28.02
C ILE A 168 1.95 -10.17 28.06
N THR A 169 3.11 -9.80 27.50
CA THR A 169 4.23 -10.74 27.30
C THR A 169 5.17 -10.82 28.49
N SER A 170 5.10 -9.86 29.42
CA SER A 170 6.11 -9.65 30.48
C SER A 170 7.55 -9.49 29.95
N GLU A 171 7.69 -9.05 28.70
CA GLU A 171 8.97 -8.87 28.00
C GLU A 171 9.10 -7.43 27.49
N ARG A 172 10.35 -6.93 27.38
CA ARG A 172 10.63 -5.67 26.71
C ARG A 172 10.29 -5.76 25.22
N TYR A 173 9.70 -4.71 24.66
CA TYR A 173 9.31 -4.66 23.25
C TYR A 173 10.47 -5.03 22.31
N GLU A 174 11.66 -4.49 22.56
CA GLU A 174 12.87 -4.76 21.78
C GLU A 174 13.19 -6.26 21.69
N SER A 175 13.13 -6.98 22.82
CA SER A 175 13.44 -8.41 22.88
C SER A 175 12.37 -9.23 22.16
N PHE A 176 11.10 -8.89 22.36
CA PHE A 176 9.99 -9.53 21.65
C PHE A 176 10.07 -9.29 20.14
N LEU A 177 10.28 -8.05 19.71
CA LEU A 177 10.46 -7.65 18.32
C LEU A 177 11.58 -8.46 17.65
N LYS A 178 12.75 -8.53 18.31
CA LYS A 178 13.90 -9.25 17.76
C LYS A 178 13.61 -10.75 17.62
N ARG A 179 13.06 -11.39 18.66
CA ARG A 179 12.80 -12.83 18.68
C ARG A 179 11.71 -13.23 17.70
N GLU A 180 10.60 -12.51 17.71
CA GLU A 180 9.37 -12.93 17.03
C GLU A 180 9.29 -12.41 15.59
N LEU A 181 10.00 -11.32 15.27
CA LEU A 181 9.85 -10.66 13.98
C LEU A 181 11.17 -10.47 13.22
N LEU A 182 12.19 -9.83 13.81
CA LEU A 182 13.43 -9.51 13.08
C LEU A 182 14.22 -10.77 12.71
N ASN A 183 14.50 -11.65 13.69
CA ASN A 183 15.28 -12.87 13.42
C ASN A 183 14.55 -13.82 12.45
N PRO A 184 13.25 -14.13 12.61
CA PRO A 184 12.57 -15.07 11.72
C PRO A 184 12.40 -14.54 10.29
N LEU A 185 12.40 -13.22 10.10
CA LEU A 185 12.34 -12.58 8.78
C LEU A 185 13.74 -12.30 8.18
N GLY A 186 14.83 -12.59 8.89
CA GLY A 186 16.19 -12.31 8.43
C GLY A 186 16.45 -10.81 8.23
N LEU A 187 16.02 -9.99 9.19
CA LEU A 187 16.26 -8.54 9.21
C LEU A 187 17.49 -8.24 10.10
N ASP A 188 18.64 -8.80 9.71
CA ASP A 188 19.85 -8.89 10.53
C ASP A 188 20.54 -7.54 10.78
N ASP A 189 20.28 -6.56 9.91
CA ASP A 189 20.83 -5.21 9.99
C ASP A 189 19.82 -4.20 10.58
N THR A 190 18.67 -4.67 11.06
CA THR A 190 17.67 -3.88 11.77
C THR A 190 17.85 -4.01 13.27
N ARG A 191 18.08 -2.89 13.97
CA ARG A 191 18.29 -2.89 15.44
C ARG A 191 17.54 -1.75 16.11
N TYR A 192 17.34 -1.91 17.41
CA TYR A 192 16.54 -0.99 18.22
C TYR A 192 17.34 0.23 18.66
N ARG A 193 18.63 0.05 18.99
CA ARG A 193 19.48 1.12 19.48
C ARG A 193 20.68 1.33 18.57
N ALA A 194 21.15 2.57 18.49
CA ALA A 194 22.38 2.91 17.76
C ALA A 194 23.59 2.14 18.33
N GLN A 195 23.67 2.01 19.65
CA GLN A 195 24.76 1.35 20.35
C GLN A 195 24.84 -0.15 20.03
N ASP A 196 23.73 -0.76 19.60
CA ASP A 196 23.72 -2.18 19.23
C ASP A 196 24.60 -2.45 18.01
N TYR A 197 24.92 -1.43 17.19
CA TYR A 197 25.84 -1.54 16.06
C TYR A 197 27.32 -1.47 16.45
N GLY A 198 27.65 -1.13 17.70
CA GLY A 198 29.03 -0.92 18.14
C GLY A 198 29.71 0.18 17.33
N ASP A 199 30.99 0.00 17.03
CA ASP A 199 31.81 0.97 16.27
C ASP A 199 31.68 0.79 14.75
N ARG A 200 30.51 0.39 14.26
CA ARG A 200 30.30 0.16 12.82
C ARG A 200 30.28 1.51 12.08
N ASP A 201 31.25 1.71 11.19
CA ASP A 201 31.40 2.94 10.37
C ASP A 201 30.27 3.18 9.35
N THR A 202 29.24 2.34 9.31
CA THR A 202 28.12 2.44 8.35
C THR A 202 26.87 3.07 8.97
N LEU A 203 26.90 3.50 10.24
CA LEU A 203 25.78 4.18 10.87
C LEU A 203 25.73 5.65 10.43
N ALA A 204 24.71 5.99 9.65
CA ALA A 204 24.56 7.34 9.12
C ALA A 204 24.27 8.35 10.24
N LYS A 205 25.04 9.43 10.28
CA LYS A 205 24.82 10.56 11.19
C LYS A 205 23.72 11.47 10.66
N GLY A 206 22.91 12.03 11.57
CA GLY A 206 21.83 12.94 11.23
C GLY A 206 22.20 14.39 11.47
N PHE A 207 21.67 15.30 10.66
CA PHE A 207 22.02 16.73 10.71
C PHE A 207 20.80 17.65 10.66
N THR A 208 20.95 18.86 11.22
CA THR A 208 19.99 19.95 11.08
C THR A 208 20.65 21.17 10.44
N THR A 209 19.88 21.93 9.67
CA THR A 209 20.31 23.21 9.10
C THR A 209 19.38 24.33 9.53
N PHE A 210 19.93 25.54 9.70
CA PHE A 210 19.19 26.75 10.05
C PHE A 210 19.28 27.82 8.96
N ASP A 211 19.94 27.52 7.85
CA ASP A 211 20.30 28.45 6.77
C ASP A 211 20.07 27.83 5.39
N GLN A 212 19.00 27.04 5.27
CA GLN A 212 18.61 26.37 4.01
C GLN A 212 19.71 25.47 3.43
N GLY A 213 20.49 24.83 4.31
CA GLY A 213 21.53 23.89 3.94
C GLY A 213 22.86 24.54 3.57
N THR A 214 23.11 25.81 3.93
CA THR A 214 24.46 26.37 3.83
C THR A 214 25.40 25.76 4.88
N SER A 215 24.90 25.48 6.08
CA SER A 215 25.61 24.79 7.16
C SER A 215 24.77 23.69 7.79
N TRP A 216 25.46 22.73 8.41
CA TRP A 216 24.89 21.53 8.99
C TRP A 216 25.44 21.29 10.40
N VAL A 217 24.54 21.04 11.34
CA VAL A 217 24.84 20.72 12.73
C VAL A 217 24.49 19.26 12.98
N GLU A 218 25.47 18.46 13.37
CA GLU A 218 25.25 17.06 13.73
C GLU A 218 24.29 16.96 14.92
N ARG A 219 23.33 16.06 14.84
CA ARG A 219 22.37 15.77 15.91
C ARG A 219 22.80 14.52 16.67
N GLU A 220 22.82 14.62 18.00
CA GLU A 220 22.99 13.45 18.85
C GLU A 220 21.83 12.47 18.65
N MET A 221 22.15 11.18 18.61
CA MET A 221 21.14 10.14 18.55
C MET A 221 20.55 9.96 19.95
N ALA A 222 19.27 10.32 20.11
CA ALA A 222 18.54 10.06 21.35
C ALA A 222 18.63 8.57 21.75
N ASP A 223 18.79 8.33 23.05
CA ASP A 223 18.75 6.99 23.63
C ASP A 223 17.31 6.42 23.60
N SER A 224 17.14 5.18 24.05
CA SER A 224 15.88 4.45 23.97
C SER A 224 15.21 4.25 25.33
N GLY A 225 14.05 4.89 25.50
CA GLY A 225 13.22 4.85 26.69
C GLY A 225 11.83 4.30 26.42
N ALA A 226 10.81 4.84 27.10
CA ALA A 226 9.45 4.32 27.01
C ALA A 226 8.79 4.57 25.64
N THR A 227 9.05 5.72 25.03
CA THR A 227 8.46 6.18 23.76
C THR A 227 9.26 5.74 22.53
N ALA A 228 10.48 5.24 22.71
CA ALA A 228 11.33 4.68 21.64
C ALA A 228 10.61 3.78 20.60
N PRO A 229 9.59 2.94 20.92
CA PRO A 229 8.88 2.13 19.91
C PRO A 229 8.24 2.93 18.77
N ILE A 230 8.01 4.24 18.95
CA ILE A 230 7.43 5.10 17.93
C ILE A 230 8.42 5.44 16.80
N GLY A 231 9.73 5.30 17.02
CA GLY A 231 10.73 5.90 16.14
C GLY A 231 12.20 5.51 16.32
N ALA A 232 12.53 4.55 17.19
CA ALA A 232 13.92 4.25 17.53
C ALA A 232 14.64 3.35 16.52
N LEU A 233 13.93 2.57 15.69
CA LEU A 233 14.58 1.58 14.83
C LEU A 233 15.56 2.21 13.84
N PHE A 234 16.62 1.46 13.60
CA PHE A 234 17.61 1.70 12.56
C PHE A 234 17.63 0.50 11.63
N SER A 235 17.84 0.74 10.34
CA SER A 235 17.81 -0.31 9.32
C SER A 235 18.59 0.09 8.07
N THR A 236 18.83 -0.87 7.18
CA THR A 236 19.39 -0.67 5.86
C THR A 236 18.30 -0.58 4.79
N VAL A 237 18.70 -0.25 3.55
CA VAL A 237 17.84 -0.37 2.36
C VAL A 237 17.31 -1.79 2.20
N ASP A 238 18.17 -2.79 2.39
CA ASP A 238 17.85 -4.20 2.13
C ASP A 238 16.80 -4.75 3.09
N ASP A 239 16.94 -4.46 4.37
CA ASP A 239 16.00 -4.94 5.38
C ASP A 239 14.62 -4.27 5.24
N ILE A 240 14.57 -2.97 4.91
CA ILE A 240 13.27 -2.31 4.66
C ILE A 240 12.63 -2.78 3.35
N ALA A 241 13.41 -3.05 2.32
CA ALA A 241 12.91 -3.69 1.10
C ALA A 241 12.32 -5.08 1.40
N ARG A 242 13.02 -5.89 2.22
CA ARG A 242 12.54 -7.21 2.67
C ARG A 242 11.27 -7.10 3.52
N TRP A 243 11.23 -6.18 4.49
CA TRP A 243 10.06 -5.90 5.32
C TRP A 243 8.83 -5.50 4.48
N SER A 244 9.01 -4.56 3.57
CA SER A 244 7.95 -4.06 2.69
C SER A 244 7.49 -5.11 1.69
N GLY A 245 8.43 -5.87 1.12
CA GLY A 245 8.17 -7.02 0.26
C GLY A 245 7.32 -8.06 0.97
N TRP A 246 7.72 -8.47 2.18
CA TRP A 246 6.98 -9.39 3.04
C TRP A 246 5.58 -8.89 3.39
N LEU A 247 5.41 -7.61 3.73
CA LEU A 247 4.07 -7.05 3.96
C LEU A 247 3.20 -7.13 2.70
N SER A 248 3.77 -6.96 1.51
CA SER A 248 3.03 -6.94 0.24
C SER A 248 2.62 -8.32 -0.30
N GLU A 249 3.25 -9.42 0.14
CA GLU A 249 3.02 -10.79 -0.36
C GLU A 249 1.55 -11.27 -0.34
N PRO A 250 0.69 -10.92 0.64
CA PRO A 250 -0.73 -11.32 0.61
C PRO A 250 -1.49 -10.91 -0.65
N PHE A 251 -0.97 -9.92 -1.38
CA PHE A 251 -1.54 -9.38 -2.61
C PHE A 251 -0.88 -9.97 -3.87
N GLU A 252 0.15 -10.81 -3.71
CA GLU A 252 0.74 -11.54 -4.83
C GLU A 252 -0.32 -12.51 -5.40
N LYS A 253 -0.71 -12.27 -6.66
CA LYS A 253 -1.56 -13.15 -7.50
C LYS A 253 -2.98 -13.42 -6.98
N SER A 254 -3.83 -12.39 -6.88
CA SER A 254 -5.31 -12.42 -7.02
C SER A 254 -6.14 -13.64 -6.53
N GLY A 255 -5.63 -14.41 -5.58
CA GLY A 255 -6.24 -15.60 -5.02
C GLY A 255 -5.77 -15.75 -3.59
N PHE A 256 -6.71 -15.88 -2.67
CA PHE A 256 -6.40 -16.16 -1.27
C PHE A 256 -5.57 -17.45 -1.17
N GLY A 257 -4.31 -17.31 -0.78
CA GLY A 257 -3.51 -18.35 -0.14
C GLY A 257 -3.15 -19.58 -0.99
N GLY A 258 -1.98 -19.55 -1.60
CA GLY A 258 -1.27 -20.76 -2.00
C GLY A 258 0.14 -20.41 -2.43
N GLY A 259 1.16 -20.96 -1.74
CA GLY A 259 2.53 -20.90 -2.23
C GLY A 259 2.62 -21.52 -3.63
N GLN A 260 3.75 -21.27 -4.34
CA GLN A 260 4.10 -22.16 -5.46
C GLN A 260 4.06 -23.59 -4.92
N ASN A 261 3.15 -24.41 -5.45
CA ASN A 261 2.88 -25.81 -5.08
C ASN A 261 1.86 -26.07 -3.94
N GLY A 262 1.11 -25.07 -3.48
CA GLY A 262 0.01 -25.29 -2.54
C GLY A 262 0.45 -25.63 -1.10
N GLU A 263 1.74 -25.58 -0.79
CA GLU A 263 2.20 -25.63 0.60
C GLU A 263 2.00 -24.26 1.27
N PRO A 264 1.55 -24.23 2.54
CA PRO A 264 1.51 -23.00 3.31
C PRO A 264 2.95 -22.50 3.48
N ARG A 265 3.29 -21.33 2.94
CA ARG A 265 4.42 -20.58 3.47
C ARG A 265 4.05 -20.21 4.89
N VAL A 266 4.63 -20.89 5.87
CA VAL A 266 4.52 -20.50 7.29
C VAL A 266 5.22 -19.15 7.43
N SER A 267 4.42 -18.09 7.32
CA SER A 267 4.84 -16.70 7.56
C SER A 267 4.70 -16.42 9.05
N VAL A 268 5.60 -15.61 9.58
CA VAL A 268 5.57 -15.12 10.98
C VAL A 268 4.19 -14.58 11.35
N LEU A 269 3.57 -13.83 10.44
CA LEU A 269 2.23 -13.26 10.56
C LEU A 269 1.37 -13.69 9.38
N SER A 270 0.11 -14.04 9.61
CA SER A 270 -0.78 -14.52 8.55
C SER A 270 -0.98 -13.49 7.44
N SER A 271 -1.33 -13.98 6.24
CA SER A 271 -1.70 -13.11 5.11
C SER A 271 -2.92 -12.23 5.42
N PHE A 272 -3.85 -12.72 6.27
CA PHE A 272 -5.00 -11.93 6.70
C PHE A 272 -4.57 -10.72 7.54
N SER A 273 -3.72 -10.92 8.53
CA SER A 273 -3.24 -9.84 9.40
C SER A 273 -2.38 -8.83 8.65
N ARG A 274 -1.46 -9.29 7.79
CA ARG A 274 -0.68 -8.39 6.91
C ARG A 274 -1.58 -7.59 5.96
N ALA A 275 -2.61 -8.20 5.36
CA ALA A 275 -3.58 -7.48 4.54
C ALA A 275 -4.41 -6.49 5.37
N ARG A 276 -4.76 -6.83 6.62
CA ARG A 276 -5.48 -5.96 7.55
C ARG A 276 -4.67 -4.70 7.90
N MET A 277 -3.34 -4.78 7.99
CA MET A 277 -2.47 -3.60 8.20
C MET A 277 -2.57 -2.59 7.05
N GLN A 278 -2.82 -3.06 5.82
CA GLN A 278 -2.80 -2.27 4.58
C GLN A 278 -4.19 -1.85 4.10
N ARG A 279 -5.22 -2.05 4.93
CA ARG A 279 -6.59 -1.55 4.69
C ARG A 279 -6.81 -0.25 5.46
N ILE A 280 -7.46 0.73 4.86
CA ILE A 280 -7.91 1.94 5.57
C ILE A 280 -8.88 1.54 6.70
N HIS A 281 -8.49 1.83 7.95
CA HIS A 281 -9.33 1.72 9.15
C HIS A 281 -9.81 3.09 9.60
N THR A 282 -9.01 4.13 9.38
CA THR A 282 -9.35 5.52 9.69
C THR A 282 -9.15 6.37 8.44
N ALA A 283 -10.19 7.06 7.98
CA ALA A 283 -10.07 7.98 6.86
C ALA A 283 -9.26 9.23 7.28
N VAL A 284 -8.35 9.66 6.42
CA VAL A 284 -7.61 10.91 6.58
C VAL A 284 -8.32 11.97 5.72
N ALA A 285 -8.55 13.16 6.27
CA ALA A 285 -9.25 14.22 5.56
C ALA A 285 -8.55 14.57 4.23
N SER A 286 -9.34 14.88 3.20
CA SER A 286 -8.86 15.09 1.83
C SER A 286 -8.13 16.42 1.59
N ILE A 287 -7.71 17.12 2.64
CA ILE A 287 -7.07 18.42 2.57
C ILE A 287 -5.87 18.40 3.52
N GLY A 288 -4.66 18.64 2.99
CA GLY A 288 -3.47 18.83 3.83
C GLY A 288 -2.17 18.32 3.21
N PRO A 289 -1.02 18.58 3.86
CA PRO A 289 0.32 18.29 3.35
C PRO A 289 0.67 16.80 3.29
N ARG A 290 -0.22 15.91 3.74
CA ARG A 290 -0.03 14.45 3.76
C ARG A 290 -0.31 13.79 2.39
N TRP A 291 -0.77 14.58 1.41
CA TRP A 291 -1.05 14.15 0.05
C TRP A 291 0.22 14.16 -0.79
N THR A 292 0.75 12.99 -1.13
CA THR A 292 1.96 12.85 -1.96
C THR A 292 1.67 12.78 -3.46
N SER A 293 0.40 12.64 -3.87
CA SER A 293 -0.01 12.58 -5.27
C SER A 293 -1.33 13.35 -5.47
N PRO A 294 -1.46 14.19 -6.52
CA PRO A 294 -2.71 14.86 -6.85
C PRO A 294 -3.77 13.90 -7.43
N ARG A 295 -3.39 12.65 -7.77
CA ARG A 295 -4.31 11.62 -8.30
C ARG A 295 -4.93 10.75 -7.21
N ASN A 296 -4.61 10.98 -5.95
CA ASN A 296 -5.23 10.22 -4.88
C ASN A 296 -6.73 10.56 -4.83
N ASP A 297 -7.62 9.58 -4.70
CA ASP A 297 -9.06 9.80 -4.50
C ASP A 297 -9.45 9.57 -3.03
N ALA A 298 -8.64 8.83 -2.29
CA ALA A 298 -8.74 8.64 -0.85
C ALA A 298 -7.37 8.39 -0.22
N ILE A 299 -7.23 8.84 1.02
CA ILE A 299 -6.09 8.51 1.89
C ILE A 299 -6.66 8.08 3.25
N GLY A 300 -6.03 7.11 3.87
CA GLY A 300 -6.41 6.67 5.21
C GLY A 300 -5.26 6.01 5.94
N TYR A 301 -5.40 5.89 7.25
CA TYR A 301 -4.48 5.14 8.07
C TYR A 301 -4.99 3.71 8.22
N GLY A 302 -4.13 2.75 7.92
CA GLY A 302 -4.33 1.36 8.23
C GLY A 302 -3.95 1.04 9.67
N LEU A 303 -3.34 -0.12 9.90
CA LEU A 303 -2.74 -0.42 11.20
C LEU A 303 -1.22 -0.20 11.07
N GLY A 304 -0.74 0.93 11.59
CA GLY A 304 0.68 1.30 11.52
C GLY A 304 1.22 1.66 10.12
N LEU A 305 0.34 1.88 9.14
CA LEU A 305 0.67 2.24 7.75
C LEU A 305 -0.29 3.32 7.24
N MET A 306 0.21 4.22 6.41
CA MET A 306 -0.63 5.07 5.56
C MET A 306 -1.01 4.28 4.30
N VAL A 307 -2.25 4.46 3.84
CA VAL A 307 -2.80 3.79 2.67
C VAL A 307 -3.39 4.84 1.75
N GLU A 308 -2.85 4.92 0.55
CA GLU A 308 -3.25 5.82 -0.53
C GLU A 308 -4.05 5.03 -1.57
N ARG A 309 -5.10 5.65 -2.10
CA ARG A 309 -5.83 5.18 -3.28
C ARG A 309 -5.54 6.13 -4.43
N ASP A 310 -4.61 5.73 -5.29
CA ASP A 310 -4.27 6.42 -6.53
C ASP A 310 -5.24 6.00 -7.64
N ALA A 311 -5.79 6.97 -8.37
CA ALA A 311 -6.77 6.70 -9.43
C ALA A 311 -6.21 5.86 -10.60
N ARG A 312 -4.89 5.89 -10.85
CA ARG A 312 -4.20 5.15 -11.93
C ARG A 312 -3.63 3.81 -11.47
N PHE A 313 -3.07 3.76 -10.26
CA PHE A 313 -2.35 2.59 -9.74
C PHE A 313 -3.02 1.94 -8.54
N GLY A 314 -4.24 2.33 -8.18
CA GLY A 314 -5.00 1.69 -7.13
C GLY A 314 -4.35 1.91 -5.77
N THR A 315 -3.97 0.82 -5.08
CA THR A 315 -3.59 0.95 -3.67
C THR A 315 -2.08 1.00 -3.50
N ILE A 316 -1.63 2.01 -2.76
CA ILE A 316 -0.24 2.17 -2.34
C ILE A 316 -0.23 2.20 -0.81
N ALA A 317 0.56 1.34 -0.18
CA ALA A 317 0.82 1.40 1.25
C ALA A 317 2.19 2.06 1.48
N GLN A 318 2.30 2.83 2.56
CA GLN A 318 3.51 3.57 2.88
C GLN A 318 3.60 3.94 4.35
N HIS A 319 4.78 4.33 4.81
CA HIS A 319 4.92 5.13 6.02
C HIS A 319 6.14 6.04 5.91
N SER A 320 6.00 7.31 6.30
CA SER A 320 7.15 8.22 6.45
C SER A 320 7.81 8.06 7.81
N GLY A 321 9.10 8.32 7.87
CA GLY A 321 9.86 8.47 9.10
C GLY A 321 10.42 9.89 9.14
N GLY A 322 10.20 10.60 10.24
CA GLY A 322 10.85 11.87 10.52
C GLY A 322 11.29 11.88 11.98
N MET A 323 12.53 12.31 12.20
CA MET A 323 13.12 12.59 13.51
C MET A 323 14.14 13.73 13.32
N PRO A 324 14.52 14.47 14.37
CA PRO A 324 15.67 15.36 14.31
C PRO A 324 16.89 14.66 13.68
N GLY A 325 17.36 15.19 12.56
CA GLY A 325 18.49 14.66 11.79
C GLY A 325 18.18 13.61 10.73
N TYR A 326 16.94 13.11 10.62
CA TYR A 326 16.61 12.00 9.71
C TYR A 326 15.25 12.14 9.06
N ALA A 327 15.19 11.76 7.79
CA ALA A 327 13.94 11.51 7.09
C ALA A 327 14.02 10.20 6.30
N ALA A 328 12.90 9.48 6.25
CA ALA A 328 12.79 8.21 5.57
C ALA A 328 11.39 8.03 4.97
N ASN A 329 11.29 7.19 3.95
CA ASN A 329 10.01 6.69 3.48
C ASN A 329 10.16 5.27 2.97
N MET A 330 9.18 4.42 3.27
CA MET A 330 8.93 3.18 2.54
C MET A 330 7.56 3.27 1.91
N ARG A 331 7.41 2.80 0.67
CA ARG A 331 6.13 2.70 -0.02
C ARG A 331 6.13 1.58 -1.05
N TRP A 332 4.97 0.99 -1.32
CA TRP A 332 4.83 -0.03 -2.35
C TRP A 332 3.42 -0.06 -2.96
N HIS A 333 3.37 -0.39 -4.24
CA HIS A 333 2.15 -0.69 -4.96
C HIS A 333 1.69 -2.12 -4.62
N LEU A 334 0.49 -2.27 -4.07
CA LEU A 334 0.05 -3.54 -3.48
C LEU A 334 0.01 -4.69 -4.50
N ASP A 335 -0.49 -4.44 -5.71
CA ASP A 335 -0.66 -5.51 -6.70
C ASP A 335 0.68 -6.03 -7.23
N SER A 336 1.59 -5.14 -7.64
CA SER A 336 2.89 -5.56 -8.17
C SER A 336 3.89 -5.93 -7.09
N GLY A 337 3.77 -5.36 -5.87
CA GLY A 337 4.78 -5.47 -4.83
C GLY A 337 6.02 -4.59 -5.10
N ILE A 338 6.02 -3.83 -6.20
CA ILE A 338 7.11 -2.88 -6.48
C ILE A 338 6.98 -1.71 -5.52
N GLY A 339 8.10 -1.34 -4.91
CA GLY A 339 8.16 -0.25 -3.97
C GLY A 339 9.44 0.54 -4.01
N VAL A 340 9.45 1.61 -3.22
CA VAL A 340 10.59 2.50 -3.03
C VAL A 340 10.86 2.60 -1.54
N VAL A 341 12.14 2.49 -1.18
CA VAL A 341 12.66 2.93 0.12
C VAL A 341 13.61 4.10 -0.12
N GLY A 342 13.50 5.14 0.70
CA GLY A 342 14.35 6.33 0.62
C GLY A 342 14.75 6.83 1.99
N TYR A 343 15.94 7.43 2.06
CA TYR A 343 16.54 8.00 3.27
C TYR A 343 17.21 9.35 2.97
N ALA A 344 17.20 10.23 3.96
CA ALA A 344 17.99 11.45 4.01
C ALA A 344 18.50 11.70 5.43
N THR A 345 19.73 12.19 5.54
CA THR A 345 20.38 12.54 6.83
C THR A 345 20.14 13.98 7.25
N ALA A 346 18.90 14.45 7.10
CA ALA A 346 18.45 15.67 7.73
C ALA A 346 16.97 15.65 8.10
N ASP A 347 16.59 16.52 9.03
CA ASP A 347 15.20 16.81 9.34
C ASP A 347 14.49 17.57 8.20
N GLY A 348 13.16 17.43 8.17
CA GLY A 348 12.29 18.19 7.26
C GLY A 348 12.39 17.83 5.77
N GLN A 349 13.09 16.75 5.43
CA GLN A 349 13.38 16.42 4.03
C GLN A 349 12.19 15.77 3.31
N PRO A 350 11.92 16.12 2.03
CA PRO A 350 10.76 15.65 1.27
C PRO A 350 10.89 14.21 0.75
N VAL A 351 11.49 13.30 1.52
CA VAL A 351 11.76 11.90 1.10
C VAL A 351 10.48 11.18 0.67
N ALA A 352 9.35 11.41 1.36
CA ALA A 352 8.07 10.80 1.02
C ALA A 352 7.55 11.21 -0.37
N THR A 353 7.59 12.50 -0.69
CA THR A 353 7.19 13.01 -2.02
C THR A 353 8.14 12.51 -3.10
N ARG A 354 9.44 12.55 -2.83
CA ARG A 354 10.46 12.07 -3.76
C ARG A 354 10.34 10.56 -4.05
N ALA A 355 10.09 9.76 -3.02
CA ALA A 355 9.81 8.34 -3.18
C ALA A 355 8.50 8.09 -3.94
N ALA A 356 7.48 8.93 -3.75
CA ALA A 356 6.23 8.87 -4.49
C ALA A 356 6.44 9.11 -5.99
N ASP A 357 7.18 10.17 -6.35
CA ASP A 357 7.50 10.51 -7.74
C ASP A 357 8.32 9.40 -8.43
N LEU A 358 9.27 8.81 -7.70
CA LEU A 358 10.07 7.70 -8.21
C LEU A 358 9.21 6.46 -8.44
N LEU A 359 8.35 6.08 -7.48
CA LEU A 359 7.42 4.97 -7.66
C LEU A 359 6.48 5.24 -8.84
N ASP A 360 5.94 6.45 -8.94
CA ASP A 360 5.05 6.85 -10.03
C ASP A 360 5.70 6.66 -11.40
N THR A 361 6.94 7.12 -11.52
CA THR A 361 7.73 7.00 -12.76
C THR A 361 7.95 5.53 -13.11
N VAL A 362 8.33 4.70 -12.14
CA VAL A 362 8.52 3.25 -12.35
C VAL A 362 7.22 2.58 -12.80
N LEU A 363 6.10 2.82 -12.11
CA LEU A 363 4.82 2.18 -12.43
C LEU A 363 4.30 2.59 -13.83
N HIS A 364 4.51 3.85 -14.23
CA HIS A 364 4.19 4.32 -15.58
C HIS A 364 5.08 3.68 -16.64
N ARG A 365 6.39 3.61 -16.41
CA ARG A 365 7.36 3.05 -17.36
C ARG A 365 7.17 1.56 -17.59
N LEU A 366 6.74 0.84 -16.55
CA LEU A 366 6.38 -0.58 -16.62
C LEU A 366 4.92 -0.83 -17.05
N ASP A 367 4.14 0.23 -17.30
CA ASP A 367 2.70 0.18 -17.63
C ASP A 367 1.89 -0.76 -16.73
N LEU A 368 2.10 -0.64 -15.41
CA LEU A 368 1.46 -1.52 -14.44
C LEU A 368 -0.01 -1.14 -14.23
N PRO A 369 -0.92 -2.12 -14.13
CA PRO A 369 -2.31 -1.85 -13.76
C PRO A 369 -2.42 -1.59 -12.25
N ALA A 370 -3.51 -0.97 -11.83
CA ALA A 370 -3.88 -0.82 -10.42
C ALA A 370 -4.13 -2.16 -9.72
N ARG A 371 -4.64 -3.13 -10.48
CA ARG A 371 -4.84 -4.50 -9.99
C ARG A 371 -4.84 -5.49 -11.13
N ARG A 372 -4.36 -6.70 -10.90
CA ARG A 372 -4.59 -7.87 -11.74
C ARG A 372 -5.65 -8.74 -11.08
N ILE A 373 -6.65 -9.16 -11.85
CA ILE A 373 -7.77 -9.96 -11.34
C ILE A 373 -7.92 -11.20 -12.18
N LYS A 374 -7.73 -12.37 -11.56
CA LYS A 374 -8.09 -13.65 -12.17
C LYS A 374 -9.61 -13.76 -12.28
N LEU A 375 -10.11 -13.84 -13.51
CA LEU A 375 -11.53 -14.04 -13.78
C LEU A 375 -11.95 -15.45 -13.35
N TRP A 376 -13.21 -15.60 -12.96
CA TRP A 376 -13.81 -16.93 -12.92
C TRP A 376 -13.85 -17.52 -14.34
N SER A 377 -13.65 -18.84 -14.44
CA SER A 377 -13.77 -19.54 -15.73
C SER A 377 -15.17 -19.32 -16.34
N GLN A 378 -16.20 -19.26 -15.49
CA GLN A 378 -17.59 -18.99 -15.84
C GLN A 378 -17.76 -17.60 -16.47
N THR A 379 -17.08 -16.57 -15.94
CA THR A 379 -17.12 -15.21 -16.49
C THR A 379 -16.61 -15.18 -17.91
N PHE A 380 -15.44 -15.78 -18.15
CA PHE A 380 -14.87 -15.80 -19.51
C PHE A 380 -15.70 -16.65 -20.47
N GLN A 381 -16.26 -17.79 -20.02
CA GLN A 381 -17.15 -18.62 -20.84
C GLN A 381 -18.45 -17.92 -21.21
N ALA A 382 -19.07 -17.18 -20.27
CA ALA A 382 -20.25 -16.38 -20.54
C ALA A 382 -19.93 -15.26 -21.55
N ALA A 383 -18.80 -14.56 -21.37
CA ALA A 383 -18.35 -13.53 -22.31
C ALA A 383 -18.16 -14.07 -23.72
N ARG A 384 -17.53 -15.24 -23.88
CA ARG A 384 -17.39 -15.89 -25.19
C ARG A 384 -18.73 -16.18 -25.87
N ARG A 385 -19.73 -16.64 -25.11
CA ARG A 385 -21.07 -16.95 -25.65
C ARG A 385 -21.83 -15.68 -26.03
N VAL A 386 -21.75 -14.64 -25.20
CA VAL A 386 -22.33 -13.32 -25.51
C VAL A 386 -21.65 -12.70 -26.74
N ASP A 387 -20.33 -12.68 -26.81
CA ASP A 387 -19.55 -12.14 -27.93
C ASP A 387 -19.90 -12.83 -29.25
N ALA A 388 -19.96 -14.16 -29.27
CA ALA A 388 -20.38 -14.92 -30.44
C ALA A 388 -21.82 -14.59 -30.88
N MET A 389 -22.75 -14.43 -29.93
CA MET A 389 -24.14 -14.05 -30.22
C MET A 389 -24.23 -12.65 -30.84
N LEU A 390 -23.44 -11.70 -30.35
CA LEU A 390 -23.42 -10.32 -30.85
C LEU A 390 -22.91 -10.26 -32.29
N HIS A 391 -21.83 -10.97 -32.62
CA HIS A 391 -21.33 -11.06 -34.00
C HIS A 391 -22.28 -11.80 -34.94
N ALA A 392 -22.97 -12.84 -34.47
CA ALA A 392 -23.82 -13.66 -35.33
C ALA A 392 -25.20 -13.05 -35.62
N SER A 393 -25.81 -12.38 -34.64
CA SER A 393 -27.20 -11.93 -34.80
C SER A 393 -27.65 -10.75 -33.94
N GLY A 394 -26.99 -10.49 -32.81
CA GLY A 394 -27.47 -9.51 -31.83
C GLY A 394 -28.81 -9.90 -31.17
N ASP A 395 -29.21 -11.17 -31.27
CA ASP A 395 -30.43 -11.69 -30.68
C ASP A 395 -30.12 -12.35 -29.32
N PHE A 396 -30.34 -11.56 -28.26
CA PHE A 396 -30.06 -11.96 -26.89
C PHE A 396 -30.86 -13.19 -26.43
N THR A 397 -31.96 -13.53 -27.09
CA THR A 397 -32.73 -14.74 -26.77
C THR A 397 -31.93 -16.04 -27.01
N LYS A 398 -30.91 -16.00 -27.89
CA LYS A 398 -30.03 -17.14 -28.20
C LYS A 398 -29.09 -17.53 -27.07
N VAL A 399 -28.94 -16.68 -26.06
CA VAL A 399 -28.12 -16.94 -24.86
C VAL A 399 -28.96 -16.86 -23.58
N ALA A 400 -30.29 -16.91 -23.68
CA ALA A 400 -31.21 -16.80 -22.55
C ALA A 400 -31.01 -17.89 -21.49
N ASP A 401 -30.40 -19.02 -21.85
CA ASP A 401 -29.98 -20.11 -20.95
C ASP A 401 -28.88 -19.70 -19.96
N GLN A 402 -28.26 -18.52 -20.14
CA GLN A 402 -27.25 -17.97 -19.24
C GLN A 402 -27.68 -16.66 -18.57
N LEU A 403 -28.82 -16.09 -18.99
CA LEU A 403 -29.29 -14.81 -18.49
C LEU A 403 -30.27 -15.03 -17.35
N THR A 404 -30.02 -14.39 -16.21
CA THR A 404 -31.03 -14.29 -15.16
C THR A 404 -32.28 -13.61 -15.72
N ALA A 405 -33.42 -13.87 -15.08
CA ALA A 405 -34.69 -13.30 -15.54
C ALA A 405 -34.69 -11.76 -15.55
N ASN A 406 -33.94 -11.11 -14.64
CA ASN A 406 -33.89 -9.64 -14.57
C ASN A 406 -33.33 -9.01 -15.85
N VAL A 407 -32.42 -9.67 -16.59
CA VAL A 407 -31.83 -9.10 -17.81
C VAL A 407 -32.90 -8.69 -18.84
N PHE A 408 -33.99 -9.45 -18.93
CA PHE A 408 -35.13 -9.18 -19.81
C PHE A 408 -36.28 -8.43 -19.13
N TYR A 409 -36.38 -8.44 -17.80
CA TYR A 409 -37.29 -7.55 -17.08
C TYR A 409 -36.81 -6.09 -17.14
N ASP A 410 -35.50 -5.87 -16.99
CA ASP A 410 -34.88 -4.54 -17.00
C ASP A 410 -34.95 -3.91 -18.39
N ILE A 411 -34.61 -4.69 -19.43
CA ILE A 411 -34.70 -4.29 -20.83
C ILE A 411 -35.23 -5.46 -21.67
N PRO A 412 -36.47 -5.37 -22.20
CA PRO A 412 -37.04 -6.40 -23.04
C PRO A 412 -36.17 -6.77 -24.25
N ALA A 413 -36.23 -8.04 -24.68
CA ALA A 413 -35.34 -8.58 -25.72
C ALA A 413 -35.41 -7.80 -27.05
N ASP A 414 -36.60 -7.36 -27.45
CA ASP A 414 -36.83 -6.58 -28.68
C ASP A 414 -36.23 -5.17 -28.57
N VAL A 415 -36.35 -4.52 -27.40
CA VAL A 415 -35.76 -3.21 -27.10
C VAL A 415 -34.23 -3.32 -27.15
N ARG A 416 -33.66 -4.33 -26.50
CA ARG A 416 -32.21 -4.57 -26.47
C ARG A 416 -31.66 -4.83 -27.88
N ARG A 417 -32.37 -5.60 -28.70
CA ARG A 417 -32.02 -5.84 -30.12
C ARG A 417 -32.09 -4.56 -30.96
N ARG A 418 -33.06 -3.67 -30.71
CA ARG A 418 -33.09 -2.35 -31.36
C ARG A 418 -31.90 -1.50 -30.96
N GLN A 419 -31.65 -1.34 -29.66
CA GLN A 419 -30.51 -0.58 -29.13
C GLN A 419 -29.17 -1.08 -29.67
N PHE A 420 -28.97 -2.40 -29.71
CA PHE A 420 -27.77 -2.99 -30.30
C PHE A 420 -27.62 -2.65 -31.78
N ARG A 421 -28.69 -2.78 -32.59
CA ARG A 421 -28.64 -2.40 -34.01
C ARG A 421 -28.39 -0.91 -34.23
N ASP A 422 -28.86 -0.06 -33.34
CA ASP A 422 -28.56 1.38 -33.38
C ASP A 422 -27.08 1.64 -33.05
N ALA A 423 -26.55 0.99 -32.02
CA ALA A 423 -25.14 1.08 -31.64
C ALA A 423 -24.22 0.59 -32.77
N VAL A 424 -24.52 -0.56 -33.37
CA VAL A 424 -23.76 -1.11 -34.52
C VAL A 424 -23.78 -0.15 -35.72
N ARG A 425 -24.91 0.50 -36.00
CA ARG A 425 -25.00 1.50 -37.07
C ARG A 425 -24.13 2.74 -36.82
N ARG A 426 -23.96 3.15 -35.56
CA ARG A 426 -23.11 4.30 -35.21
C ARG A 426 -21.62 4.03 -35.40
N VAL A 427 -21.20 2.77 -35.41
CA VAL A 427 -19.80 2.36 -35.61
C VAL A 427 -19.53 1.79 -37.00
N GLY A 428 -20.40 2.07 -37.99
CA GLY A 428 -20.21 1.63 -39.37
C GLY A 428 -20.46 0.14 -39.61
N GLY A 429 -21.03 -0.59 -38.64
CA GLY A 429 -21.13 -2.04 -38.67
C GLY A 429 -19.99 -2.73 -37.91
N LEU A 430 -20.18 -4.02 -37.59
CA LEU A 430 -19.15 -4.81 -36.91
C LEU A 430 -18.11 -5.33 -37.89
N THR A 431 -16.87 -5.50 -37.41
CA THR A 431 -15.81 -6.18 -38.15
C THR A 431 -16.15 -7.67 -38.35
N THR A 432 -15.85 -8.21 -39.53
CA THR A 432 -16.19 -9.58 -39.93
C THR A 432 -15.26 -10.65 -39.34
N SER A 433 -14.01 -10.28 -39.04
CA SER A 433 -12.99 -11.18 -38.47
C SER A 433 -12.26 -10.48 -37.31
N PRO A 434 -12.90 -10.32 -36.15
CA PRO A 434 -12.26 -9.72 -34.98
C PRO A 434 -11.15 -10.62 -34.44
N ALA A 435 -10.17 -10.03 -33.76
CA ALA A 435 -9.21 -10.77 -32.97
C ALA A 435 -9.91 -11.63 -31.88
N PRO A 436 -9.26 -12.68 -31.33
CA PRO A 436 -9.82 -13.49 -30.26
C PRO A 436 -10.28 -12.64 -29.06
N LEU A 437 -11.37 -13.06 -28.37
CA LEU A 437 -11.88 -12.33 -27.21
C LEU A 437 -10.82 -12.05 -26.15
N ALA A 438 -9.90 -12.98 -25.93
CA ALA A 438 -8.80 -12.85 -24.97
C ALA A 438 -7.92 -11.62 -25.22
N SER A 439 -7.68 -11.23 -26.47
CA SER A 439 -6.89 -10.04 -26.83
C SER A 439 -7.73 -8.77 -26.92
N ARG A 440 -9.05 -8.86 -26.70
CA ARG A 440 -9.99 -7.73 -26.72
C ARG A 440 -10.53 -7.37 -25.34
N MET A 441 -10.11 -8.09 -24.29
CA MET A 441 -10.50 -7.76 -22.93
C MET A 441 -9.94 -6.39 -22.56
N LEU A 442 -10.82 -5.54 -22.01
CA LEU A 442 -10.46 -4.20 -21.57
C LEU A 442 -10.13 -4.24 -20.08
N TRP A 443 -11.15 -4.42 -19.25
CA TRP A 443 -10.99 -4.34 -17.80
C TRP A 443 -12.04 -5.18 -17.06
N CYS A 444 -11.85 -5.36 -15.75
CA CYS A 444 -12.79 -6.06 -14.87
C CYS A 444 -12.89 -5.42 -13.49
N ALA A 445 -14.09 -5.31 -12.91
CA ALA A 445 -14.24 -4.82 -11.54
C ALA A 445 -13.93 -5.90 -10.50
N SER A 446 -14.19 -7.16 -10.85
CA SER A 446 -14.07 -8.35 -10.01
C SER A 446 -13.89 -9.59 -10.88
N ALA A 447 -13.69 -10.76 -10.26
CA ALA A 447 -13.60 -12.02 -10.98
C ALA A 447 -14.91 -12.39 -11.72
N ALA A 448 -16.04 -11.82 -11.29
CA ALA A 448 -17.38 -12.02 -11.85
C ALA A 448 -17.77 -10.98 -12.91
N HIS A 449 -16.86 -10.09 -13.30
CA HIS A 449 -17.15 -8.97 -14.18
C HIS A 449 -16.15 -8.91 -15.33
N LEU A 450 -16.60 -8.61 -16.54
CA LEU A 450 -15.70 -8.41 -17.67
C LEU A 450 -16.24 -7.36 -18.63
N VAL A 451 -15.36 -6.47 -19.08
CA VAL A 451 -15.59 -5.56 -20.19
C VAL A 451 -14.61 -5.89 -21.31
N TRP A 452 -15.10 -5.94 -22.54
CA TRP A 452 -14.28 -6.19 -23.72
C TRP A 452 -14.72 -5.33 -24.90
N ARG A 453 -13.80 -5.15 -25.85
CA ARG A 453 -14.01 -4.41 -27.10
C ARG A 453 -14.75 -5.27 -28.10
N LEU A 454 -15.78 -4.71 -28.74
CA LEU A 454 -16.49 -5.29 -29.87
C LEU A 454 -16.22 -4.42 -31.11
N PRO A 455 -15.30 -4.85 -32.01
CA PRO A 455 -14.78 -3.98 -33.06
C PRO A 455 -15.81 -3.61 -34.13
N GLY A 456 -15.83 -2.33 -34.51
CA GLY A 456 -16.60 -1.81 -35.64
C GLY A 456 -15.73 -1.21 -36.74
N GLN A 457 -16.35 -0.71 -37.81
CA GLN A 457 -15.65 -0.15 -38.97
C GLN A 457 -15.20 1.30 -38.74
N ASP A 458 -16.05 2.12 -38.12
CA ASP A 458 -15.83 3.56 -37.89
C ASP A 458 -15.58 3.89 -36.41
N GLY A 459 -15.45 2.87 -35.58
CA GLY A 459 -15.27 2.96 -34.13
C GLY A 459 -15.61 1.63 -33.46
N ASP A 460 -15.42 1.55 -32.15
CA ASP A 460 -15.67 0.32 -31.40
C ASP A 460 -16.89 0.45 -30.48
N LEU A 461 -17.50 -0.69 -30.17
CA LEU A 461 -18.39 -0.82 -29.02
C LEU A 461 -17.62 -1.43 -27.85
N GLN A 462 -18.10 -1.20 -26.63
CA GLN A 462 -17.74 -2.01 -25.47
C GLN A 462 -18.92 -2.87 -25.04
N VAL A 463 -18.60 -4.09 -24.61
CA VAL A 463 -19.56 -5.02 -24.04
C VAL A 463 -19.13 -5.29 -22.62
N GLN A 464 -20.08 -5.20 -21.69
CA GLN A 464 -19.89 -5.48 -20.29
C GLN A 464 -20.84 -6.59 -19.86
N ILE A 465 -20.32 -7.54 -19.07
CA ILE A 465 -21.14 -8.51 -18.34
C ILE A 465 -20.80 -8.50 -16.85
N GLU A 466 -21.81 -8.84 -16.05
CA GLU A 466 -21.66 -9.10 -14.62
C GLU A 466 -22.37 -10.41 -14.29
N LEU A 467 -21.69 -11.25 -13.51
CA LEU A 467 -22.18 -12.54 -13.08
C LEU A 467 -22.56 -12.53 -11.60
N SER A 468 -23.49 -13.42 -11.26
CA SER A 468 -23.83 -13.82 -9.90
C SER A 468 -23.82 -15.35 -9.83
N ASP A 469 -23.37 -15.91 -8.71
CA ASP A 469 -23.34 -17.36 -8.48
C ASP A 469 -24.63 -17.88 -7.81
N ILE A 470 -25.69 -17.06 -7.77
CA ILE A 470 -26.95 -17.39 -7.10
C ILE A 470 -27.91 -18.17 -8.03
N ASP A 471 -27.95 -17.83 -9.32
CA ASP A 471 -28.80 -18.49 -10.33
C ASP A 471 -27.95 -19.44 -11.18
N ARG A 472 -28.53 -20.55 -11.65
CA ARG A 472 -27.91 -21.44 -12.65
C ARG A 472 -27.58 -20.69 -13.96
N ARG A 473 -28.24 -19.55 -14.19
CA ARG A 473 -28.02 -18.62 -15.28
C ARG A 473 -27.21 -17.44 -14.73
N PRO A 474 -25.87 -17.46 -14.89
CA PRO A 474 -25.02 -16.64 -14.06
C PRO A 474 -25.01 -15.16 -14.47
N VAL A 475 -25.36 -14.81 -15.71
CA VAL A 475 -25.24 -13.43 -16.21
C VAL A 475 -26.43 -12.60 -15.76
N GLN A 476 -26.18 -11.68 -14.83
CA GLN A 476 -27.19 -10.79 -14.26
C GLN A 476 -27.26 -9.42 -14.91
N ARG A 477 -26.25 -9.04 -15.69
CA ARG A 477 -26.18 -7.76 -16.39
C ARG A 477 -25.45 -7.91 -17.71
N ILE A 478 -25.98 -7.28 -18.76
CA ILE A 478 -25.29 -7.07 -20.03
C ILE A 478 -25.49 -5.62 -20.46
N ILE A 479 -24.40 -4.94 -20.81
CA ILE A 479 -24.43 -3.59 -21.42
C ILE A 479 -23.64 -3.65 -22.73
N VAL A 480 -24.17 -2.98 -23.75
CA VAL A 480 -23.48 -2.75 -25.02
C VAL A 480 -23.64 -1.27 -25.37
N GLU A 481 -22.52 -0.56 -25.51
CA GLU A 481 -22.52 0.88 -25.77
C GLU A 481 -21.29 1.28 -26.59
N PRO A 482 -21.29 2.45 -27.25
CA PRO A 482 -20.10 2.97 -27.92
C PRO A 482 -18.91 3.07 -26.97
N LEU A 483 -17.74 2.65 -27.44
CA LEU A 483 -16.49 2.87 -26.71
C LEU A 483 -16.23 4.37 -26.65
N GLY A 484 -16.14 4.94 -25.43
CA GLY A 484 -15.98 6.39 -25.23
C GLY A 484 -14.71 6.94 -25.92
N ALA A 485 -14.72 8.23 -26.28
CA ALA A 485 -13.61 8.87 -27.00
C ALA A 485 -12.25 8.77 -26.27
N GLU A 486 -12.26 8.73 -24.93
CA GLU A 486 -11.07 8.49 -24.08
C GLU A 486 -10.42 7.11 -24.34
N LEU A 487 -11.18 6.16 -24.88
CA LEU A 487 -10.76 4.79 -25.23
C LEU A 487 -10.58 4.57 -26.74
N ALA A 488 -10.99 5.52 -27.59
CA ALA A 488 -11.05 5.40 -29.05
C ALA A 488 -9.74 5.73 -29.78
N GLY A 489 -8.82 6.48 -29.15
CA GLY A 489 -7.55 6.92 -29.75
C GLY A 489 -6.32 6.03 -29.45
N LEU A 490 -6.51 4.83 -28.89
CA LEU A 490 -5.41 4.00 -28.38
C LEU A 490 -5.11 2.80 -29.30
N PRO A 491 -3.84 2.54 -29.66
CA PRO A 491 -3.44 1.49 -30.60
C PRO A 491 -3.77 0.08 -30.09
N GLU A 492 -4.06 -0.84 -31.01
CA GLU A 492 -4.22 -2.27 -30.72
C GLU A 492 -2.94 -2.83 -30.08
N GLY A 493 -3.07 -3.55 -28.95
CA GLY A 493 -1.96 -4.24 -28.29
C GLY A 493 -1.29 -3.53 -27.11
N ARG A 494 -1.78 -2.36 -26.66
CA ARG A 494 -1.48 -1.82 -25.32
C ARG A 494 -2.69 -1.98 -24.40
N ASP A 495 -2.45 -2.47 -23.19
CA ASP A 495 -3.51 -2.90 -22.26
C ASP A 495 -4.40 -1.71 -21.84
N LEU A 496 -5.63 -1.74 -22.34
CA LEU A 496 -6.69 -0.75 -22.18
C LEU A 496 -7.27 -0.83 -20.76
N VAL A 497 -6.94 0.09 -19.85
CA VAL A 497 -7.52 -0.03 -18.51
C VAL A 497 -8.08 1.28 -17.99
N VAL A 498 -9.29 1.64 -18.40
CA VAL A 498 -10.04 2.70 -17.72
C VAL A 498 -10.63 2.08 -16.46
N ARG A 499 -10.12 2.53 -15.29
CA ARG A 499 -10.21 1.93 -13.93
C ARG A 499 -9.19 0.84 -13.58
N HIS A 500 -8.17 0.65 -14.41
CA HIS A 500 -6.89 0.01 -14.08
C HIS A 500 -6.90 -1.41 -13.47
N HIS A 501 -7.99 -2.17 -13.55
CA HIS A 501 -8.00 -3.60 -13.21
C HIS A 501 -7.87 -4.49 -14.45
N ARG A 502 -6.67 -5.08 -14.65
CA ARG A 502 -6.34 -5.95 -15.76
C ARG A 502 -6.89 -7.37 -15.53
N PRO A 503 -7.78 -7.89 -16.39
CA PRO A 503 -8.29 -9.24 -16.30
C PRO A 503 -7.19 -10.24 -16.67
N LEU A 504 -7.07 -11.31 -15.89
CA LEU A 504 -6.25 -12.47 -16.18
C LEU A 504 -7.15 -13.68 -16.43
N LEU A 505 -6.81 -14.47 -17.45
CA LEU A 505 -7.44 -15.77 -17.65
C LEU A 505 -6.93 -16.74 -16.59
N GLY A 506 -7.86 -17.51 -16.04
CA GLY A 506 -7.63 -18.43 -14.93
C GLY A 506 -7.05 -19.77 -15.33
#